data_AF-A0A482X4R9-F1
#
_entry.id   AF-A0A482X4R9-F1
#
_cell.length_a   1.000
_cell.length_b   1.000
_cell.length_c   1.000
_cell.angle_alpha   90.00
_cell.angle_beta   90.00
_cell.angle_gamma   90.00
#
_symmetry.space_group_name_H-M   'P 1'
#
loop_
_entity.id
_entity.type
_entity.pdbx_description
1 polymer ?
#
loop_
_entity_poly.entity_id
_entity_poly.type
_entity_poly.pdbx_seq_one_letter_code
_entity_poly.pdbx_strand_id
1 'polypeptide(L)'
;MSPMSIKILPAMVFDNLNSLENLNLQNNKLKHIPEDVMEPVVDTLRIVDVMDNPLVCDCQLRWYGDWLRNLKGKDDDFMQKKRLLCTMEHEHREYMVQKLPLDKMNCIGKNLIGRASSSSSDSTDIRFDGWRYFVITSLLLATNNLFLWFHY
;
A
#
# COMPACT_ATOMS: atom_id res chain seq x y z
N MET A 1 -13.63 20.93 -3.90
CA MET A 1 -13.64 19.45 -3.79
C MET A 1 -12.74 18.93 -4.91
N SER A 2 -11.50 18.60 -4.60
CA SER A 2 -10.56 18.05 -5.60
C SER A 2 -10.86 16.57 -5.82
N PRO A 3 -10.85 16.06 -7.07
CA PRO A 3 -11.15 14.66 -7.33
C PRO A 3 -9.98 13.76 -6.88
N MET A 4 -10.14 13.07 -5.76
CA MET A 4 -9.19 12.05 -5.25
C MET A 4 -8.99 10.96 -6.31
N SER A 5 -7.79 10.86 -6.88
CA SER A 5 -7.50 10.06 -8.09
C SER A 5 -6.17 9.29 -8.03
N ILE A 6 -5.61 9.03 -6.85
CA ILE A 6 -4.35 8.28 -6.76
C ILE A 6 -4.59 6.84 -7.21
N LYS A 7 -3.89 6.40 -8.27
CA LYS A 7 -4.02 5.05 -8.84
C LYS A 7 -2.83 4.15 -8.51
N ILE A 8 -1.65 4.74 -8.34
CA ILE A 8 -0.37 4.07 -8.15
C ILE A 8 0.42 4.85 -7.10
N LEU A 9 1.08 4.13 -6.20
CA LEU A 9 2.05 4.71 -5.25
C LEU A 9 3.42 4.78 -5.94
N PRO A 10 4.06 5.96 -6.04
CA PRO A 10 5.41 6.07 -6.59
C PRO A 10 6.43 5.30 -5.75
N ALA A 11 7.46 4.75 -6.39
CA ALA A 11 8.42 3.83 -5.77
C ALA A 11 9.05 4.35 -4.45
N MET A 12 9.39 5.64 -4.42
CA MET A 12 10.14 6.28 -3.33
C MET A 12 9.26 7.23 -2.49
N VAL A 13 7.93 7.11 -2.58
CA VAL A 13 7.01 8.09 -1.96
C VAL A 13 7.10 8.10 -0.44
N PHE A 14 7.53 6.99 0.17
CA PHE A 14 7.68 6.85 1.61
C PHE A 14 9.13 6.84 2.08
N ASP A 15 10.08 7.10 1.17
CA ASP A 15 11.49 7.18 1.51
C ASP A 15 11.71 8.29 2.55
N ASN A 16 12.49 7.96 3.59
CA ASN A 16 12.83 8.84 4.72
C ASN A 16 11.67 9.17 5.67
N LEU A 17 10.50 8.56 5.52
CA LEU A 17 9.38 8.73 6.46
C LEU A 17 9.44 7.73 7.63
N ASN A 18 10.63 7.52 8.19
CA ASN A 18 10.96 6.49 9.19
C ASN A 18 10.27 6.67 10.56
N SER A 19 9.37 7.63 10.70
CA SER A 19 8.58 7.88 11.92
C SER A 19 7.09 7.95 11.62
N LEU A 20 6.68 7.51 10.44
CA LEU A 20 5.29 7.52 10.01
C LEU A 20 4.50 6.44 10.76
N GLU A 21 3.53 6.85 11.57
CA GLU A 21 2.68 5.93 12.32
C GLU A 21 1.29 5.75 11.70
N ASN A 22 0.81 6.76 10.97
CA ASN A 22 -0.55 6.75 10.42
C ASN A 22 -0.54 7.24 8.98
N LEU A 23 -1.06 6.41 8.08
CA LEU A 23 -1.16 6.67 6.65
C LEU A 23 -2.62 6.60 6.22
N ASN A 24 -3.11 7.68 5.62
CA ASN A 24 -4.46 7.75 5.07
C ASN A 24 -4.44 7.85 3.54
N LEU A 25 -4.90 6.80 2.89
CA LEU A 25 -5.05 6.64 1.44
C LEU A 25 -6.52 6.35 1.05
N GLN A 26 -7.47 6.57 1.96
CA GLN A 26 -8.87 6.26 1.73
C GLN A 26 -9.42 7.01 0.51
N ASN A 27 -10.45 6.46 -0.12
CA ASN A 27 -11.25 7.13 -1.15
C ASN A 27 -10.44 7.55 -2.40
N ASN A 28 -9.41 6.76 -2.73
CA ASN A 28 -8.59 6.90 -3.93
C ASN A 28 -8.98 5.83 -4.98
N LYS A 29 -8.10 5.57 -5.95
CA LYS A 29 -8.31 4.61 -7.05
C LYS A 29 -7.20 3.56 -7.08
N LEU A 30 -6.61 3.26 -5.92
CA LEU A 30 -5.56 2.27 -5.78
C LEU A 30 -6.13 0.88 -6.06
N LYS A 31 -5.45 0.14 -6.94
CA LYS A 31 -5.73 -1.28 -7.18
C LYS A 31 -4.80 -2.20 -6.40
N HIS A 32 -3.57 -1.76 -6.18
CA HIS A 32 -2.51 -2.53 -5.53
C HIS A 32 -1.80 -1.66 -4.50
N ILE A 33 -1.25 -2.33 -3.48
CA ILE A 33 -0.38 -1.74 -2.47
C ILE A 33 0.92 -2.53 -2.56
N PRO A 34 1.93 -2.04 -3.29
CA PRO A 34 3.18 -2.78 -3.48
C PRO A 34 3.96 -2.89 -2.16
N GLU A 35 4.49 -4.08 -1.88
CA GLU A 35 5.25 -4.37 -0.65
C GLU A 35 6.54 -3.56 -0.58
N ASP A 36 7.26 -3.49 -1.71
CA ASP A 36 8.50 -2.75 -1.90
C ASP A 36 8.35 -1.25 -1.64
N VAL A 37 7.23 -0.66 -2.06
CA VAL A 37 6.95 0.76 -1.81
C VAL A 37 6.67 1.03 -0.33
N MET A 38 6.05 0.08 0.38
CA MET A 38 5.68 0.23 1.79
C MET A 38 6.80 -0.19 2.75
N GLU A 39 7.82 -0.91 2.27
CA GLU A 39 8.97 -1.40 3.05
C GLU A 39 9.61 -0.33 3.96
N PRO A 40 9.83 0.93 3.52
CA PRO A 40 10.48 1.94 4.36
C PRO A 40 9.71 2.32 5.63
N VAL A 41 8.39 2.05 5.68
CA VAL A 41 7.48 2.52 6.73
C VAL A 41 6.70 1.40 7.42
N VAL A 42 6.80 0.16 6.93
CA VAL A 42 5.98 -0.97 7.40
C VAL A 42 6.14 -1.28 8.90
N ASP A 43 7.34 -1.03 9.44
CA ASP A 43 7.70 -1.30 10.84
C ASP A 43 7.21 -0.21 11.82
N THR A 44 7.00 1.01 11.33
CA THR A 44 6.54 2.14 12.17
C THR A 44 5.04 2.38 12.06
N LEU A 45 4.42 1.94 10.97
CA LEU A 45 2.99 2.10 10.73
C LEU A 45 2.15 1.33 11.75
N ARG A 46 1.19 2.04 12.34
CA ARG A 46 0.16 1.53 13.25
C ARG A 46 -1.21 1.53 12.61
N ILE A 47 -1.50 2.54 11.79
CA ILE A 47 -2.78 2.71 11.11
C ILE A 47 -2.53 2.95 9.63
N VAL A 48 -3.16 2.14 8.78
CA VAL A 48 -3.20 2.36 7.33
C VAL A 48 -4.66 2.27 6.88
N ASP A 49 -5.23 3.39 6.46
CA ASP A 49 -6.58 3.44 5.92
C ASP A 49 -6.53 3.50 4.39
N VAL A 50 -6.97 2.42 3.75
CA VAL A 50 -7.06 2.26 2.29
C VAL A 50 -8.49 1.96 1.85
N MET A 51 -9.48 2.26 2.71
CA MET A 51 -10.90 2.06 2.40
C MET A 51 -11.31 2.82 1.13
N ASP A 52 -12.39 2.39 0.49
CA ASP A 52 -12.94 3.03 -0.71
C ASP A 52 -11.95 3.12 -1.89
N ASN A 53 -11.05 2.14 -1.98
CA ASN A 53 -10.18 1.88 -3.12
C ASN A 53 -10.60 0.58 -3.82
N PRO A 54 -10.55 0.50 -5.17
CA PRO A 54 -10.88 -0.70 -5.93
C PRO A 54 -9.76 -1.74 -5.89
N LEU A 55 -9.41 -2.22 -4.69
CA LEU A 55 -8.33 -3.18 -4.49
C LEU A 55 -8.58 -4.50 -5.23
N VAL A 56 -7.55 -5.05 -5.85
CA VAL A 56 -7.61 -6.33 -6.56
C VAL A 56 -7.15 -7.46 -5.65
N CYS A 57 -7.94 -8.54 -5.52
CA CYS A 57 -7.55 -9.74 -4.79
C CYS A 57 -6.61 -10.61 -5.62
N ASP A 58 -5.33 -10.25 -5.67
CA ASP A 58 -4.27 -11.04 -6.29
C ASP A 58 -3.06 -11.22 -5.37
N CYS A 59 -2.06 -11.95 -5.84
CA CYS A 59 -0.87 -12.28 -5.06
C CYS A 59 -0.06 -11.08 -4.59
N GLN A 60 -0.22 -9.92 -5.23
CA GLN A 60 0.44 -8.69 -4.78
C GLN A 60 -0.18 -8.16 -3.49
N LEU A 61 -1.45 -8.47 -3.21
CA LEU A 61 -2.13 -8.04 -1.97
C LEU A 61 -1.89 -8.98 -0.78
N ARG A 62 -1.27 -10.15 -1.01
CA ARG A 62 -1.04 -11.15 0.04
C ARG A 62 -0.31 -10.58 1.26
N TRP A 63 0.80 -9.89 1.05
CA TRP A 63 1.62 -9.36 2.14
C TRP A 63 0.81 -8.40 3.02
N TYR A 64 -0.06 -7.58 2.42
CA TYR A 64 -0.86 -6.60 3.14
C TYR A 64 -1.93 -7.29 3.99
N GLY A 65 -2.54 -8.35 3.45
CA GLY A 65 -3.42 -9.23 4.23
C GLY A 65 -2.69 -9.89 5.40
N ASP A 66 -1.43 -10.29 5.23
CA ASP A 66 -0.59 -10.89 6.27
C ASP A 66 -0.23 -9.85 7.35
N TRP A 67 0.21 -8.65 6.94
CA TRP A 67 0.51 -7.53 7.81
C TRP A 67 -0.71 -7.12 8.66
N LEU A 68 -1.90 -6.98 8.05
CA LEU A 68 -3.15 -6.67 8.75
C LEU A 68 -3.57 -7.72 9.79
N ARG A 69 -3.17 -8.99 9.63
CA ARG A 69 -3.44 -10.03 10.64
C ARG A 69 -2.47 -9.96 11.80
N ASN A 70 -1.22 -9.57 11.54
CA ASN A 70 -0.14 -9.48 12.52
C ASN A 70 -0.17 -8.18 13.35
N LEU A 71 -0.85 -7.14 12.88
CA LEU A 71 -1.05 -5.89 13.63
C LEU A 71 -1.81 -6.03 14.97
N LYS A 72 -2.40 -7.20 15.25
CA LYS A 72 -3.16 -7.45 16.50
C LYS A 72 -2.22 -7.58 17.69
N GLY A 73 -1.89 -6.45 18.32
CA GLY A 73 -1.05 -6.43 19.50
C GLY A 73 -1.28 -5.30 20.51
N LYS A 74 -2.16 -4.31 20.27
CA LYS A 74 -2.44 -3.25 21.26
C LYS A 74 -3.90 -2.80 21.20
N ASP A 75 -4.60 -3.19 22.25
CA ASP A 75 -5.86 -2.67 22.78
C ASP A 75 -7.12 -2.71 21.89
N ASP A 76 -8.06 -3.53 22.38
CA ASP A 76 -9.49 -3.48 22.09
C ASP A 76 -10.02 -2.05 22.32
N ASP A 77 -10.10 -1.21 21.29
CA ASP A 77 -11.28 -0.33 21.07
C ASP A 77 -11.28 0.56 19.82
N PHE A 78 -10.26 0.54 18.95
CA PHE A 78 -10.34 1.38 17.75
C PHE A 78 -11.00 0.62 16.60
N MET A 79 -12.30 0.88 16.42
CA MET A 79 -13.24 0.82 15.26
C MET A 79 -12.71 0.52 13.82
N GLN A 80 -11.62 -0.21 13.65
CA GLN A 80 -10.85 -0.36 12.40
C GLN A 80 -10.69 -1.79 11.93
N LYS A 81 -11.45 -2.74 12.50
CA LYS A 81 -11.83 -3.97 11.78
C LYS A 81 -12.90 -3.67 10.72
N LYS A 82 -12.83 -2.49 10.08
CA LYS A 82 -13.63 -2.18 8.90
C LYS A 82 -13.35 -3.28 7.89
N ARG A 83 -14.41 -3.76 7.25
CA ARG A 83 -14.31 -4.77 6.20
C ARG A 83 -13.54 -4.14 5.05
N LEU A 84 -12.22 -4.23 5.08
CA LEU A 84 -11.43 -3.92 3.91
C LEU A 84 -11.66 -5.04 2.91
N LEU A 85 -12.27 -4.67 1.79
CA LEU A 85 -12.60 -5.58 0.71
C LEU A 85 -11.62 -5.40 -0.43
N CYS A 86 -11.35 -6.49 -1.13
CA CYS A 86 -10.78 -6.49 -2.46
C CYS A 86 -11.72 -7.25 -3.39
N THR A 87 -11.55 -7.07 -4.69
CA THR A 87 -12.32 -7.77 -5.72
C THR A 87 -11.43 -8.73 -6.50
N MET A 88 -11.85 -9.98 -6.60
CA MET A 88 -11.26 -10.99 -7.46
C MET A 88 -11.89 -10.86 -8.86
N GLU A 89 -11.18 -10.22 -9.78
CA GLU A 89 -11.73 -9.82 -11.09
C GLU A 89 -12.25 -11.02 -11.91
N HIS A 90 -11.57 -12.17 -11.87
CA HIS A 90 -11.99 -13.37 -12.60
C HIS A 90 -13.25 -14.05 -12.04
N GLU A 91 -13.56 -13.85 -10.75
CA GLU A 91 -14.80 -14.36 -10.12
C GLU A 91 -15.88 -13.27 -9.97
N HIS A 92 -15.56 -12.01 -10.25
CA HIS A 92 -16.39 -10.84 -9.94
C HIS A 92 -16.89 -10.85 -8.48
N ARG A 93 -16.02 -11.27 -7.55
CA ARG A 93 -16.38 -11.51 -6.16
C ARG A 93 -15.50 -10.74 -5.20
N GLU A 94 -16.12 -10.19 -4.17
CA GLU A 94 -15.42 -9.48 -3.10
C GLU A 94 -14.97 -10.44 -1.99
N TYR A 95 -13.77 -10.19 -1.46
CA TYR A 95 -13.18 -10.92 -0.34
C TYR A 95 -12.63 -9.94 0.69
N MET A 96 -12.69 -10.33 1.97
CA MET A 96 -12.02 -9.55 3.02
C MET A 96 -10.50 -9.71 2.89
N VAL A 97 -9.76 -8.61 2.93
CA VAL A 97 -8.28 -8.65 2.80
C VAL A 97 -7.62 -9.41 3.96
N GLN A 98 -8.24 -9.46 5.14
CA GLN A 98 -7.77 -10.31 6.25
C GLN A 98 -8.10 -11.81 6.08
N LYS A 99 -8.93 -12.18 5.10
CA LYS A 99 -9.36 -13.56 4.81
C LYS A 99 -9.29 -13.82 3.29
N LEU A 100 -8.12 -13.58 2.72
CA LEU A 100 -7.87 -13.78 1.30
C LEU A 100 -7.91 -15.27 0.93
N PRO A 101 -8.55 -15.64 -0.18
CA PRO A 101 -8.56 -17.02 -0.69
C PRO A 101 -7.25 -17.31 -1.44
N LEU A 102 -6.16 -17.51 -0.69
CA LEU A 102 -4.81 -17.68 -1.26
C LEU A 102 -4.69 -18.84 -2.25
N ASP A 103 -5.49 -19.90 -2.04
CA ASP A 103 -5.62 -21.06 -2.92
C ASP A 103 -6.17 -20.71 -4.31
N LYS A 104 -6.93 -19.62 -4.41
CA LYS A 104 -7.55 -19.15 -5.65
C LYS A 104 -6.77 -18.05 -6.36
N MET A 105 -5.78 -17.45 -5.70
CA MET A 105 -5.11 -16.25 -6.22
C MET A 105 -4.02 -16.55 -7.27
N ASN A 106 -3.83 -17.81 -7.65
CA ASN A 106 -2.85 -18.29 -8.64
C ASN A 106 -1.43 -17.72 -8.40
N CYS A 107 -0.94 -17.82 -7.16
CA CYS A 107 0.37 -17.31 -6.78
C CYS A 107 1.49 -18.21 -7.25
N ILE A 108 2.02 -17.90 -8.42
CA ILE A 108 3.23 -18.55 -8.93
C ILE A 108 4.42 -18.01 -8.13
N GLY A 109 5.01 -18.86 -7.28
CA GLY A 109 6.41 -18.76 -6.89
C GLY A 109 6.86 -17.53 -6.08
N LYS A 110 6.14 -17.16 -5.01
CA LYS A 110 6.81 -16.57 -3.83
C LYS A 110 6.71 -17.54 -2.67
N ASN A 111 7.49 -18.63 -2.77
CA ASN A 111 7.85 -19.42 -1.59
C ASN A 111 8.64 -18.49 -0.67
N LEU A 112 8.14 -18.33 0.54
CA LEU A 112 8.85 -17.72 1.66
C LEU A 112 10.07 -18.61 1.97
N ILE A 113 11.25 -18.29 1.44
CA ILE A 113 12.59 -18.65 1.96
C ILE A 113 13.61 -17.80 1.19
N GLY A 114 14.44 -17.04 1.92
CA GLY A 114 15.82 -16.76 1.52
C GLY A 114 16.05 -15.70 0.44
N ARG A 115 16.58 -14.57 0.88
CA ARG A 115 17.46 -13.69 0.11
C ARG A 115 18.44 -14.50 -0.77
N ALA A 116 18.23 -14.50 -2.10
CA ALA A 116 19.27 -14.66 -3.11
C ALA A 116 18.71 -14.33 -4.51
N SER A 117 19.26 -13.27 -5.08
CA SER A 117 19.42 -12.95 -6.50
C SER A 117 19.13 -14.06 -7.52
N SER A 118 18.33 -13.72 -8.52
CA SER A 118 18.63 -14.10 -9.90
C SER A 118 18.31 -12.92 -10.84
N SER A 119 19.34 -12.59 -11.59
CA SER A 119 19.44 -11.53 -12.59
C SER A 119 18.65 -11.88 -13.86
N SER A 120 17.81 -10.96 -14.31
CA SER A 120 17.60 -10.74 -15.74
C SER A 120 17.96 -9.30 -16.04
N SER A 121 19.19 -9.13 -16.52
CA SER A 121 19.68 -7.92 -17.15
C SER A 121 18.83 -7.64 -18.39
N ASP A 122 18.10 -6.53 -18.39
CA ASP A 122 17.88 -5.79 -19.62
C ASP A 122 17.91 -4.29 -19.27
N SER A 123 19.06 -3.69 -19.53
CA SER A 123 19.33 -2.28 -19.31
C SER A 123 18.88 -1.52 -20.55
N THR A 124 17.67 -0.97 -20.51
CA THR A 124 17.32 0.20 -21.33
C THR A 124 17.22 1.40 -20.41
N ASP A 125 18.32 2.16 -20.35
CA ASP A 125 18.44 3.44 -19.69
C ASP A 125 17.54 4.46 -20.41
N ILE A 126 16.33 4.69 -19.87
CA ILE A 126 15.49 5.82 -20.30
C ILE A 126 15.76 6.96 -19.33
N ARG A 127 16.68 7.85 -19.73
CA ARG A 127 16.83 9.18 -19.13
C ARG A 127 15.53 9.95 -19.29
N PHE A 128 14.75 10.03 -18.21
CA PHE A 128 13.69 11.04 -18.08
C PHE A 128 14.29 12.31 -17.50
N ASP A 129 14.85 13.15 -18.39
CA ASP A 129 15.12 14.55 -18.10
C ASP A 129 13.77 15.28 -17.93
N GLY A 130 13.39 15.61 -16.70
CA GLY A 130 12.10 16.24 -16.44
C GLY A 130 11.74 16.47 -14.98
N TRP A 131 12.65 16.99 -14.17
CA TRP A 131 12.31 17.48 -12.83
C TRP A 131 11.43 18.73 -12.96
N ARG A 132 10.11 18.55 -12.90
CA ARG A 132 9.15 19.66 -12.77
C ARG A 132 8.16 19.34 -11.65
N TYR A 133 8.47 19.94 -10.50
CA TYR A 133 7.57 20.41 -9.44
C TYR A 133 6.57 19.41 -8.87
N PHE A 134 6.86 18.92 -7.66
CA PHE A 134 5.83 18.89 -6.62
C PHE A 134 6.44 19.44 -5.33
N VAL A 135 6.08 20.68 -5.01
CA VAL A 135 6.35 21.27 -3.71
C VAL A 135 5.41 20.54 -2.74
N ILE A 136 5.95 19.89 -1.71
CA ILE A 136 5.16 19.41 -0.58
C ILE A 136 4.73 20.65 0.23
N THR A 137 3.73 21.39 -0.23
CA THR A 137 3.14 22.48 0.54
C THR A 137 2.07 21.91 1.46
N SER A 138 2.51 21.55 2.67
CA SER A 138 1.84 21.78 3.96
C SER A 138 2.21 20.65 4.92
N LEU A 139 3.43 20.80 5.45
CA LEU A 139 3.87 20.14 6.66
C LEU A 139 3.05 20.71 7.83
N LEU A 140 1.91 20.09 8.17
CA LEU A 140 1.37 20.24 9.52
C LEU A 140 2.10 19.24 10.42
N LEU A 141 3.32 19.62 10.84
CA LEU A 141 3.99 19.02 11.99
C LEU A 141 3.13 19.32 13.22
N ALA A 142 2.18 18.45 13.52
CA ALA A 142 1.56 18.40 14.83
C ALA A 142 1.43 17.00 15.38
N THR A 143 1.54 15.93 14.57
CA THR A 143 1.47 14.55 15.03
C THR A 143 2.11 13.62 14.00
N ASN A 144 2.50 12.39 14.37
CA ASN A 144 3.06 11.34 13.50
C ASN A 144 2.09 10.81 12.40
N ASN A 145 1.23 11.69 11.88
CA ASN A 145 0.18 11.40 10.91
C ASN A 145 0.55 12.05 9.57
N LEU A 146 0.78 11.24 8.52
CA LEU A 146 0.82 11.76 7.16
C LEU A 146 -0.57 11.64 6.56
N PHE A 147 -1.19 12.79 6.35
CA PHE A 147 -2.29 12.91 5.42
C PHE A 147 -1.70 13.45 4.12
N LEU A 148 -1.70 12.64 3.07
CA LEU A 148 -1.29 13.09 1.73
C LEU A 148 -2.38 14.01 1.17
N TRP A 149 -2.38 15.28 1.61
CA TRP A 149 -3.16 16.36 0.99
C TRP A 149 -2.26 17.05 -0.04
N PHE A 150 -2.35 16.65 -1.30
CA PHE A 150 -1.73 17.41 -2.39
C PHE A 150 -2.59 18.65 -2.66
N HIS A 151 -2.21 19.79 -2.07
CA HIS A 151 -2.76 21.09 -2.44
C HIS A 151 -2.14 21.56 -3.75
N TYR A 152 -2.99 21.93 -4.71
CA TYR A 152 -2.66 22.81 -5.83
C TYR A 152 -3.62 23.99 -5.79
#